data_AF-A0A7L4TK70-F1
#
_entry.id   AF-A0A7L4TK70-F1
#
_cell.length_a   1.000
_cell.length_b   1.000
_cell.length_c   1.000
_cell.angle_alpha   90.00
_cell.angle_beta   90.00
_cell.angle_gamma   90.00
#
_symmetry.space_group_name_H-M   'P 1'
#
loop_
_entity.id
_entity.type
_entity.pdbx_description
1 polymer ?
#
loop_
_entity_poly.entity_id
_entity_poly.type
_entity_poly.pdbx_seq_one_letter_code
_entity_poly.pdbx_strand_id
1 'polypeptide(L)'
;MKNNEIINFKISIILVLKELRKQKGNISQASVNTDILEKIGFTHNMGRSEVDGNFKMETLYIYCLYFEITAAEFFRRVGEVKKEDIEFFKKEQEERKRKKNA
;
A
#
# COMPACT_ATOMS: atom_id res chain seq x y z
N MET A 1 17.84 -13.92 8.80
CA MET A 1 16.63 -13.42 9.50
C MET A 1 16.11 -12.18 8.79
N LYS A 2 14.83 -12.12 8.43
CA LYS A 2 14.25 -10.84 7.98
C LYS A 2 14.08 -9.94 9.21
N ASN A 3 14.47 -8.67 9.11
CA ASN A 3 14.25 -7.72 10.20
C ASN A 3 12.73 -7.46 10.34
N ASN A 4 12.18 -7.75 11.52
CA ASN A 4 10.74 -7.58 11.82
C ASN A 4 10.28 -6.13 11.67
N GLU A 5 11.14 -5.15 11.97
CA GLU A 5 10.83 -3.73 11.82
C GLU A 5 10.63 -3.37 10.34
N ILE A 6 11.50 -3.88 9.46
CA ILE A 6 11.36 -3.69 8.01
C ILE A 6 10.06 -4.31 7.50
N ILE A 7 9.67 -5.49 8.01
CA ILE A 7 8.41 -6.14 7.65
C ILE A 7 7.23 -5.28 8.11
N ASN A 8 7.23 -4.83 9.36
CA ASN A 8 6.16 -4.00 9.93
C ASN A 8 6.02 -2.67 9.18
N PHE A 9 7.14 -2.04 8.83
CA PHE A 9 7.16 -0.83 8.02
C PHE A 9 6.52 -1.05 6.64
N LYS A 10 6.86 -2.14 5.95
CA LYS A 10 6.23 -2.50 4.66
C LYS A 10 4.74 -2.75 4.79
N ILE A 11 4.30 -3.45 5.84
CA ILE A 11 2.87 -3.67 6.10
C ILE A 11 2.16 -2.35 6.34
N SER A 12 2.79 -1.42 7.07
CA SER A 12 2.22 -0.09 7.33
C SER A 12 2.02 0.70 6.03
N ILE A 13 3.00 0.66 5.12
CA ILE A 13 2.87 1.22 3.77
C ILE A 13 1.68 0.59 3.02
N ILE A 14 1.55 -0.74 3.04
CA ILE A 14 0.46 -1.45 2.38
C ILE A 14 -0.91 -1.01 2.93
N LEU A 15 -1.03 -0.91 4.25
CA LEU A 15 -2.26 -0.51 4.91
C LEU A 15 -2.64 0.94 4.56
N VAL A 16 -1.67 1.87 4.57
CA VAL A 16 -1.89 3.26 4.15
C VAL A 16 -2.34 3.35 2.70
N LEU A 17 -1.72 2.61 1.77
CA LEU A 17 -2.14 2.61 0.37
C LEU A 17 -3.58 2.11 0.19
N LYS A 18 -3.95 1.04 0.90
CA LYS A 18 -5.33 0.52 0.92
C LYS A 18 -6.32 1.53 1.49
N GLU A 19 -5.93 2.23 2.56
CA GLU A 19 -6.74 3.26 3.19
C GLU A 19 -6.97 4.44 2.25
N LEU A 20 -5.91 4.96 1.61
CA LEU A 20 -6.02 6.05 0.63
C LEU A 20 -6.95 5.69 -0.52
N ARG A 21 -6.84 4.45 -1.03
CA ARG A 21 -7.75 3.93 -2.06
C ARG A 21 -9.21 3.84 -1.57
N LYS A 22 -9.42 3.45 -0.31
CA LYS A 22 -10.74 3.43 0.32
C LYS A 22 -11.32 4.84 0.45
N GLN A 23 -10.52 5.81 0.88
CA GLN A 23 -10.91 7.22 1.02
C GLN A 23 -11.28 7.85 -0.33
N LYS A 24 -10.62 7.45 -1.42
CA LYS A 24 -10.94 7.91 -2.78
C LYS A 24 -12.18 7.23 -3.40
N GLY A 25 -13.10 6.71 -2.58
CA GLY A 25 -14.33 6.06 -3.03
C GLY A 25 -14.24 4.53 -3.18
N ASN A 26 -13.25 3.89 -2.54
CA ASN A 26 -13.03 2.44 -2.60
C ASN A 26 -12.86 1.91 -4.04
N ILE A 27 -12.14 2.67 -4.86
CA ILE A 27 -11.86 2.32 -6.24
C ILE A 27 -11.01 1.05 -6.34
N SER A 28 -11.09 0.36 -7.47
CA SER A 28 -10.30 -0.86 -7.70
C SER A 28 -8.82 -0.53 -7.95
N GLN A 29 -7.93 -1.50 -7.73
CA GLN A 29 -6.51 -1.35 -8.09
C GLN A 29 -6.32 -1.11 -9.60
N ALA A 30 -7.15 -1.73 -10.43
CA ALA A 30 -7.12 -1.53 -11.88
C ALA A 30 -7.51 -0.08 -12.23
N SER A 31 -8.54 0.47 -11.57
CA SER A 31 -8.94 1.87 -11.75
C SER A 31 -7.81 2.83 -11.37
N VAL A 32 -7.11 2.59 -10.25
CA VAL A 32 -5.93 3.40 -9.89
C VAL A 32 -4.85 3.35 -10.97
N ASN A 33 -4.55 2.17 -11.50
CA ASN A 33 -3.54 2.02 -12.54
C ASN A 33 -3.93 2.78 -13.81
N THR A 34 -5.19 2.65 -14.25
CA THR A 34 -5.73 3.37 -15.41
C THR A 34 -5.66 4.87 -15.20
N ASP A 35 -6.16 5.38 -14.07
CA ASP A 35 -6.17 6.81 -13.81
C ASP A 35 -4.75 7.41 -13.75
N ILE A 36 -3.81 6.73 -13.09
CA ILE A 36 -2.41 7.19 -13.00
C ILE A 36 -1.79 7.21 -14.41
N LEU A 37 -2.05 6.19 -15.23
CA LEU A 37 -1.57 6.16 -16.60
C LEU A 37 -2.16 7.32 -17.41
N GLU A 38 -3.47 7.56 -17.34
CA GLU A 38 -4.15 8.60 -18.11
C GLU A 38 -3.78 10.02 -17.67
N LYS A 39 -3.67 10.26 -16.36
CA LYS A 39 -3.42 11.61 -15.81
C LYS A 39 -1.95 11.99 -15.75
N ILE A 40 -1.07 11.00 -15.53
CA ILE A 40 0.35 11.24 -15.21
C ILE A 40 1.26 10.61 -16.29
N GLY A 41 0.73 9.71 -17.14
CA GLY A 41 1.54 9.02 -18.16
C GLY A 41 2.45 7.93 -17.57
N PHE A 42 2.19 7.50 -16.34
CA PHE A 42 3.03 6.55 -15.62
C PHE A 42 2.38 5.16 -15.53
N THR A 43 3.03 4.16 -16.12
CA THR A 43 2.58 2.77 -16.00
C THR A 43 2.87 2.24 -14.60
N HIS A 44 1.81 1.89 -13.89
CA HIS A 44 1.89 1.45 -12.50
C HIS A 44 1.18 0.11 -12.26
N ASN A 45 1.62 -0.61 -11.21
CA ASN A 45 0.94 -1.82 -10.72
C ASN A 45 0.65 -1.70 -9.22
N MET A 46 -0.52 -1.13 -8.91
CA MET A 46 -0.99 -0.93 -7.55
C MET A 46 -1.16 -2.25 -6.78
N GLY A 47 -1.53 -3.32 -7.49
CA GLY A 47 -1.66 -4.65 -6.90
C GLY A 47 -0.36 -5.15 -6.29
N ARG A 48 0.78 -4.91 -6.96
CA ARG A 48 2.10 -5.25 -6.42
C ARG A 48 2.47 -4.38 -5.22
N SER A 49 2.18 -3.09 -5.29
CA SER A 49 2.48 -2.13 -4.22
C SER A 49 1.69 -2.41 -2.95
N GLU A 50 0.42 -2.81 -3.06
CA GLU A 50 -0.43 -3.22 -1.94
C GLU A 50 -0.15 -4.64 -1.42
N VAL A 51 0.83 -5.36 -1.99
CA VAL A 51 1.25 -6.70 -1.54
C VAL A 51 2.67 -6.67 -0.98
N ASP A 52 3.59 -5.98 -1.64
CA ASP A 52 5.01 -5.98 -1.27
C ASP A 52 5.43 -4.75 -0.47
N GLY A 53 4.66 -3.65 -0.53
CA GLY A 53 5.01 -2.36 0.10
C GLY A 53 6.35 -1.81 -0.36
N ASN A 54 6.80 -2.20 -1.57
CA ASN A 54 8.13 -1.89 -2.09
C ASN A 54 8.02 -1.18 -3.43
N PHE A 55 8.41 0.09 -3.47
CA PHE A 55 8.42 0.93 -4.66
C PHE A 55 9.49 2.02 -4.53
N LYS A 56 9.80 2.68 -5.65
CA LYS A 56 10.77 3.78 -5.68
C LYS A 56 10.15 5.08 -5.13
N MET A 57 10.99 6.01 -4.67
CA MET A 57 10.54 7.32 -4.20
C MET A 57 9.74 8.11 -5.25
N GLU A 58 10.08 7.95 -6.54
CA GLU A 58 9.28 8.50 -7.65
C GLU A 58 7.83 8.00 -7.63
N THR A 59 7.64 6.70 -7.41
CA THR A 59 6.30 6.10 -7.27
C THR A 59 5.56 6.63 -6.05
N LEU A 60 6.26 6.84 -4.93
CA LEU A 60 5.66 7.50 -3.76
C LEU A 60 5.13 8.88 -4.11
N TYR A 61 5.94 9.68 -4.81
CA TYR A 61 5.56 11.03 -5.19
C TYR A 61 4.34 11.02 -6.11
N ILE A 62 4.26 10.07 -7.05
CA ILE A 62 3.09 9.86 -7.91
C ILE A 62 1.85 9.52 -7.08
N TYR A 63 1.94 8.67 -6.07
CA TYR A 63 0.80 8.43 -5.18
C TYR A 63 0.38 9.67 -4.40
N CYS A 64 1.35 10.46 -3.93
CA CYS A 64 1.08 11.69 -3.23
C CYS A 64 0.30 12.67 -4.12
N LEU A 65 0.72 12.83 -5.38
CA LEU A 65 -0.03 13.62 -6.38
C LEU A 65 -1.42 13.02 -6.64
N TYR A 66 -1.52 11.72 -6.87
CA TYR A 66 -2.78 11.05 -7.22
C TYR A 66 -3.81 11.09 -6.07
N PHE A 67 -3.37 10.90 -4.83
CA PHE A 67 -4.23 10.93 -3.63
C PHE A 67 -4.32 12.32 -3.00
N GLU A 68 -3.70 13.34 -3.61
CA GLU A 68 -3.73 14.75 -3.17
C GLU A 68 -3.24 14.94 -1.72
N ILE A 69 -2.15 14.24 -1.37
CA ILE A 69 -1.47 14.35 -0.07
C ILE A 69 0.00 14.70 -0.25
N THR A 70 0.65 15.16 0.82
CA THR A 70 2.11 15.37 0.81
C THR A 70 2.86 14.09 1.19
N ALA A 71 4.14 13.99 0.84
CA ALA A 71 4.98 12.88 1.29
C ALA A 71 5.14 12.85 2.83
N ALA A 72 5.18 14.02 3.46
CA ALA A 72 5.21 14.12 4.93
C ALA A 72 3.93 13.55 5.56
N GLU A 73 2.77 13.89 4.99
CA GLU A 73 1.48 13.33 5.40
C GLU A 73 1.43 11.82 5.21
N PHE A 74 1.93 11.31 4.07
CA PHE A 74 2.01 9.87 3.84
C PHE A 74 2.82 9.15 4.92
N PHE A 75 4.03 9.64 5.23
CA PHE A 75 4.87 9.01 6.25
C PHE A 75 4.34 9.19 7.67
N ARG A 76 3.64 10.30 7.97
CA ARG A 76 2.91 10.46 9.22
C ARG A 76 1.88 9.34 9.39
N ARG A 77 1.03 9.10 8.36
CA ARG A 77 0.05 8.00 8.38
C ARG A 77 0.70 6.63 8.53
N VAL A 78 1.85 6.40 7.85
CA VAL A 78 2.61 5.14 8.00
C VAL A 78 3.06 4.95 9.46
N GLY A 79 3.51 6.02 10.13
CA GLY A 79 3.92 5.98 11.53
C GLY A 79 2.75 5.80 12.52
N GLU A 80 1.53 6.09 12.11
CA GLU A 80 0.30 5.99 12.92
C GLU A 80 -0.40 4.64 12.80
N VAL A 81 0.04 3.77 11.90
CA VAL A 81 -0.50 2.41 11.77
C VAL A 81 -0.27 1.66 13.08
N LYS A 82 -1.37 1.18 13.67
CA LYS A 82 -1.33 0.50 14.97
C LYS A 82 -0.74 -0.90 14.83
N LYS A 83 -0.11 -1.37 15.90
CA LYS A 83 0.50 -2.70 15.95
C LYS A 83 -0.55 -3.80 15.74
N GLU A 84 -1.76 -3.61 16.26
CA GLU A 84 -2.87 -4.55 16.14
C GLU A 84 -3.28 -4.76 14.68
N ASP A 85 -3.30 -3.68 13.88
CA ASP A 85 -3.64 -3.73 12.46
C ASP A 85 -2.56 -4.49 11.65
N ILE A 86 -1.30 -4.29 12.01
CA ILE A 86 -0.16 -5.01 11.42
C ILE A 86 -0.27 -6.50 11.71
N GLU A 87 -0.52 -6.88 12.97
CA GLU A 87 -0.64 -8.29 13.36
C GLU A 87 -1.88 -8.95 12.75
N PHE A 88 -3.00 -8.23 12.66
CA PHE A 88 -4.19 -8.71 11.95
C PHE A 88 -3.89 -9.00 10.48
N PHE A 89 -3.22 -8.06 9.79
CA PHE A 89 -2.83 -8.22 8.39
C PHE A 89 -1.92 -9.44 8.19
N LYS A 90 -0.96 -9.68 9.08
CA LYS A 90 -0.08 -10.87 9.03
C LYS A 90 -0.88 -12.17 9.10
N LYS A 91 -1.83 -12.26 10.05
CA LYS A 91 -2.70 -13.45 10.20
C LYS A 91 -3.51 -13.71 8.94
N GLU A 92 -4.13 -12.69 8.35
CA GLU A 92 -4.86 -12.83 7.09
C GLU A 92 -3.99 -13.36 5.96
N GLN A 93 -2.74 -12.88 5.84
CA GLN A 93 -1.81 -13.35 4.82
C GLN A 93 -1.41 -14.81 5.03
N GLU A 94 -1.22 -15.24 6.27
CA GLU A 94 -0.93 -16.63 6.60
C GLU A 94 -2.10 -17.56 6.27
N GLU A 95 -3.33 -17.16 6.61
CA GLU A 95 -4.54 -17.93 6.29
C GLU A 95 -4.74 -18.09 4.77
N ARG A 96 -4.53 -17.01 4.00
CA ARG A 96 -4.62 -17.05 2.53
C ARG A 96 -3.58 -18.01 1.93
N LYS A 97 -2.36 -18.04 2.49
CA LYS A 97 -1.32 -18.99 2.05
C LYS A 97 -1.70 -20.43 2.37
N ARG A 98 -2.28 -20.69 3.55
CA ARG A 98 -2.76 -22.04 3.92
C ARG A 98 -3.85 -22.54 2.98
N LYS A 99 -4.85 -21.70 2.67
CA LYS A 99 -5.94 -22.05 1.73
C LYS A 99 -5.47 -22.31 0.30
N LYS A 100 -4.38 -21.66 -0.15
CA LYS A 100 -3.82 -21.87 -1.49
C LYS A 100 -3.07 -23.20 -1.63
N ASN A 101 -2.59 -23.75 -0.51
CA ASN A 101 -1.78 -24.97 -0.46
C ASN A 101 -2.58 -26.22 -0.02
N ALA A 102 -3.87 -26.05 0.25
CA ALA A 102 -4.82 -27.12 0.55
C ALA A 102 -5.65 -27.42 -0.71
#